data_AF-A0A537JT59-F1
#
_entry.id   AF-A0A537JT59-F1
#
_cell.length_a   1.000
_cell.length_b   1.000
_cell.length_c   1.000
_cell.angle_alpha   90.00
_cell.angle_beta   90.00
_cell.angle_gamma   90.00
#
_symmetry.space_group_name_H-M   'P 1'
#
loop_
_entity.id
_entity.type
_entity.pdbx_description
1 polymer ?
#
loop_
_entity_poly.entity_id
_entity_poly.type
_entity_poly.pdbx_seq_one_letter_code
_entity_poly.pdbx_strand_id
1 'polypeptide(L)'
;MELLFVILAIALGIQVAVVFLLVSKYFETRFSYVIWWTAGAALLAGQALVEVWMLTAAPILPLVGIRSALLLAGAGFFLTGTASRDPRARGIVQTGLLGFGGLVIASVIVLLSRQESTDTARLVAGLAAGMAFLLTAEAYRRTEQVLDDVATRAIFAGLLAIGINQIGWAWVQRTPQVIAASEFLGGLAVAVFGAGIQLRSVGRAQRLVVLSQISAALSRTGRVGDMLEEVL
;
A
#
# COMPACT_ATOMS: atom_id res chain seq x y z
N MET A 1 3.62 -17.62 24.67
CA MET A 1 2.40 -17.39 23.87
C MET A 1 2.01 -15.91 23.92
N GLU A 2 1.99 -15.29 25.11
CA GLU A 2 1.67 -13.85 25.29
C GLU A 2 2.53 -12.89 24.45
N LEU A 3 3.86 -13.08 24.41
CA LEU A 3 4.75 -12.21 23.62
C LEU A 3 4.40 -12.20 22.12
N LEU A 4 4.07 -13.36 21.54
CA LEU A 4 3.69 -13.46 20.12
C LEU A 4 2.39 -12.72 19.84
N PHE A 5 1.43 -12.82 20.77
CA PHE A 5 0.16 -12.12 20.67
C PHE A 5 0.36 -10.59 20.74
N VAL A 6 1.23 -10.11 21.63
CA VAL A 6 1.58 -8.69 21.72
C VAL A 6 2.20 -8.18 20.42
N ILE A 7 3.16 -8.92 19.85
CA ILE A 7 3.80 -8.55 18.57
C ILE A 7 2.76 -8.44 17.44
N LEU A 8 1.85 -9.41 17.36
CA LEU A 8 0.78 -9.42 16.35
C LEU A 8 -0.23 -8.29 16.57
N ALA A 9 -0.58 -7.99 17.82
CA ALA A 9 -1.46 -6.89 18.16
C ALA A 9 -0.84 -5.53 17.78
N ILE A 10 0.47 -5.36 17.98
CA ILE A 10 1.22 -4.18 17.52
C ILE A 10 1.18 -4.09 16.00
N ALA A 11 1.50 -5.19 15.30
CA ALA A 11 1.47 -5.24 13.84
C ALA A 11 0.10 -4.86 13.28
N LEU A 12 -0.97 -5.43 13.84
CA LEU A 12 -2.34 -5.11 13.49
C LEU A 12 -2.68 -3.64 13.79
N GLY A 13 -2.28 -3.15 14.97
CA GLY A 13 -2.49 -1.75 15.37
C GLY A 13 -1.84 -0.77 14.38
N ILE A 14 -0.64 -1.09 13.90
CA ILE A 14 0.04 -0.32 12.85
C ILE A 14 -0.78 -0.33 11.55
N GLN A 15 -1.23 -1.49 11.08
CA GLN A 15 -2.02 -1.58 9.85
C GLN A 15 -3.33 -0.80 9.96
N VAL A 16 -4.04 -0.92 11.08
CA VAL A 16 -5.27 -0.17 11.37
C VAL A 16 -5.00 1.35 11.42
N ALA A 17 -3.90 1.78 12.05
CA ALA A 17 -3.53 3.19 12.09
C ALA A 17 -3.26 3.76 10.68
N VAL A 18 -2.60 2.98 9.81
CA VAL A 18 -2.38 3.38 8.41
C VAL A 18 -3.68 3.43 7.61
N VAL A 19 -4.62 2.50 7.85
CA VAL A 19 -5.96 2.58 7.25
C VAL A 19 -6.66 3.89 7.65
N PHE A 20 -6.69 4.22 8.95
CA PHE A 20 -7.29 5.48 9.41
C PHE A 20 -6.59 6.71 8.84
N LEU A 21 -5.26 6.69 8.73
CA LEU A 21 -4.49 7.74 8.06
C LEU A 21 -4.94 7.91 6.61
N LEU A 22 -5.05 6.82 5.85
CA LEU A 22 -5.46 6.87 4.44
C LEU A 22 -6.92 7.32 4.29
N VAL A 23 -7.82 6.88 5.16
CA VAL A 23 -9.22 7.36 5.23
C VAL A 23 -9.24 8.87 5.46
N SER A 24 -8.48 9.37 6.45
CA SER A 24 -8.37 10.80 6.72
C SER A 24 -7.84 11.56 5.50
N LYS A 25 -6.82 11.02 4.82
CA LYS A 25 -6.26 11.63 3.60
C LYS A 25 -7.22 11.61 2.43
N TYR A 26 -8.04 10.58 2.31
CA TYR A 26 -9.10 10.55 1.31
C TYR A 26 -10.14 11.64 1.57
N PHE A 27 -10.57 11.83 2.82
CA PHE A 27 -11.50 12.91 3.15
C PHE A 27 -10.90 14.31 2.92
N GLU A 28 -9.62 14.49 3.20
CA GLU A 28 -8.90 15.75 2.97
C GLU A 28 -8.74 16.07 1.48
N THR A 29 -8.34 15.08 0.68
CA THR A 29 -7.87 15.34 -0.70
C THR A 29 -8.85 14.91 -1.79
N ARG A 30 -9.82 14.04 -1.47
CA ARG A 30 -10.78 13.42 -2.40
C ARG A 30 -10.14 12.70 -3.59
N PHE A 31 -8.86 12.35 -3.51
CA PHE A 31 -8.18 11.68 -4.60
C PHE A 31 -8.58 10.21 -4.71
N SER A 32 -9.04 9.81 -5.88
CA SER A 32 -9.48 8.43 -6.15
C SER A 32 -8.39 7.39 -5.91
N TYR A 33 -7.11 7.68 -6.15
CA TYR A 33 -6.04 6.70 -5.85
C TYR A 33 -5.90 6.37 -4.37
N VAL A 34 -6.25 7.30 -3.48
CA VAL A 34 -6.19 7.08 -2.02
C VAL A 34 -7.26 6.10 -1.58
N ILE A 35 -8.45 6.09 -2.22
CA ILE A 35 -9.51 5.12 -1.86
C ILE A 35 -9.07 3.69 -2.15
N TRP A 36 -8.38 3.48 -3.27
CA TRP A 36 -7.86 2.18 -3.65
C TRP A 36 -6.75 1.71 -2.69
N TRP A 37 -5.82 2.59 -2.33
CA TRP A 37 -4.81 2.26 -1.32
C TRP A 37 -5.41 2.02 0.07
N THR A 38 -6.47 2.74 0.42
CA THR A 38 -7.21 2.52 1.68
C THR A 38 -7.84 1.12 1.71
N ALA A 39 -8.55 0.75 0.63
CA ALA A 39 -9.13 -0.58 0.49
C ALA A 39 -8.04 -1.67 0.52
N GLY A 40 -6.92 -1.44 -0.16
CA GLY A 40 -5.77 -2.34 -0.13
C GLY A 40 -5.21 -2.55 1.27
N ALA A 41 -4.97 -1.46 2.02
CA ALA A 41 -4.48 -1.52 3.40
C ALA A 41 -5.49 -2.20 4.34
N ALA A 42 -6.79 -1.97 4.17
CA ALA A 42 -7.83 -2.60 4.97
C ALA A 42 -7.88 -4.13 4.74
N LEU A 43 -7.68 -4.57 3.50
CA LEU A 43 -7.63 -5.99 3.17
C LEU A 43 -6.36 -6.68 3.69
N LEU A 44 -5.22 -5.99 3.71
CA LEU A 44 -4.02 -6.49 4.40
C LEU A 44 -4.26 -6.62 5.91
N ALA A 45 -4.93 -5.64 6.53
CA ALA A 45 -5.29 -5.72 7.95
C ALA A 45 -6.25 -6.89 8.23
N GLY A 46 -7.24 -7.09 7.35
CA GLY A 46 -8.12 -8.26 7.39
C GLY A 46 -7.35 -9.58 7.23
N GLN A 47 -6.37 -9.64 6.33
CA GLN A 47 -5.52 -10.82 6.17
C GLN A 47 -4.70 -11.10 7.42
N ALA A 48 -4.13 -10.07 8.06
CA ALA A 48 -3.40 -10.21 9.32
C ALA A 48 -4.31 -10.71 10.45
N LEU A 49 -5.57 -10.24 10.52
CA LEU A 49 -6.57 -10.76 11.45
C LEU A 49 -6.85 -12.26 11.25
N VAL A 50 -6.97 -12.69 9.98
CA VAL A 50 -7.19 -14.11 9.67
C VAL A 50 -5.98 -14.95 10.06
N GLU A 51 -4.75 -14.46 9.87
CA GLU A 51 -3.54 -15.13 10.40
C GLU A 51 -3.57 -15.28 11.92
N VAL A 52 -3.90 -14.21 12.65
CA VAL A 52 -4.02 -14.24 14.12
C VAL A 52 -5.08 -15.26 14.54
N TRP A 53 -6.21 -15.32 13.83
CA TRP A 53 -7.25 -16.29 14.13
C TRP A 53 -6.79 -17.72 13.88
N MET A 54 -6.08 -17.97 12.78
CA MET A 54 -5.51 -19.28 12.45
C MET A 54 -4.39 -19.74 13.40
N LEU A 55 -3.84 -18.85 14.23
CA LEU A 55 -2.92 -19.22 15.32
C LEU A 55 -3.65 -19.75 16.56
N THR A 56 -4.90 -19.34 16.75
CA THR A 56 -5.73 -19.69 17.92
C THR A 56 -6.72 -20.82 17.63
N ALA A 57 -6.99 -21.09 16.36
CA ALA A 57 -7.86 -22.18 15.90
C ALA A 57 -7.12 -23.11 14.93
N ALA A 58 -7.55 -24.38 14.84
CA ALA A 58 -6.97 -25.32 13.87
C ALA A 58 -7.14 -24.77 12.43
N PRO A 59 -6.07 -24.73 11.61
CA PRO A 59 -6.14 -24.19 10.26
C PRO A 59 -7.01 -25.09 9.38
N ILE A 60 -8.21 -24.61 9.06
CA ILE A 60 -9.10 -25.27 8.09
C ILE A 60 -8.92 -24.64 6.70
N LEU A 61 -9.12 -25.45 5.65
CA LEU A 61 -8.99 -25.05 4.24
C LEU A 61 -9.71 -23.72 3.90
N PRO A 62 -10.95 -23.44 4.40
CA PRO A 62 -11.64 -22.19 4.12
C PRO A 62 -10.90 -20.94 4.65
N LEU A 63 -10.30 -21.01 5.85
CA LEU A 63 -9.57 -19.87 6.42
C LEU A 63 -8.30 -19.55 5.62
N VAL A 64 -7.60 -20.58 5.13
CA VAL A 64 -6.45 -20.41 4.23
C VAL A 64 -6.89 -19.72 2.93
N GLY A 65 -8.03 -20.13 2.37
CA GLY A 65 -8.62 -19.51 1.18
C GLY A 65 -8.95 -18.03 1.40
N ILE A 66 -9.64 -17.70 2.50
CA ILE A 66 -9.98 -16.31 2.86
C ILE A 66 -8.71 -15.47 3.02
N ARG A 67 -7.71 -15.96 3.75
CA ARG A 67 -6.42 -15.29 3.95
C ARG A 67 -5.75 -14.96 2.62
N SER A 68 -5.63 -15.93 1.72
CA SER A 68 -5.02 -15.72 0.40
C SER A 68 -5.84 -14.78 -0.49
N ALA A 69 -7.17 -14.86 -0.44
CA ALA A 69 -8.05 -13.96 -1.18
C ALA A 69 -7.90 -12.50 -0.71
N LEU A 70 -7.84 -12.27 0.61
CA LEU A 70 -7.62 -10.94 1.18
C LEU A 70 -6.25 -10.36 0.80
N LEU A 71 -5.20 -11.20 0.84
CA LEU A 71 -3.85 -10.80 0.43
C LEU A 71 -3.81 -10.37 -1.05
N LEU A 72 -4.35 -11.22 -1.93
CA LEU A 72 -4.39 -10.96 -3.37
C LEU A 72 -5.23 -9.73 -3.67
N ALA A 73 -6.45 -9.64 -3.11
CA ALA A 73 -7.29 -8.48 -3.29
C ALA A 73 -6.56 -7.22 -2.84
N GLY A 74 -5.96 -7.22 -1.64
CA GLY A 74 -5.16 -6.11 -1.11
C GLY A 74 -4.07 -5.66 -2.09
N ALA A 75 -3.27 -6.59 -2.60
CA ALA A 75 -2.23 -6.29 -3.59
C ALA A 75 -2.80 -5.72 -4.91
N GLY A 76 -3.92 -6.26 -5.39
CA GLY A 76 -4.64 -5.76 -6.56
C GLY A 76 -5.11 -4.30 -6.37
N PHE A 77 -5.65 -3.98 -5.20
CA PHE A 77 -6.07 -2.62 -4.85
C PHE A 77 -4.90 -1.62 -4.84
N PHE A 78 -3.72 -2.03 -4.38
CA PHE A 78 -2.51 -1.20 -4.45
C PHE A 78 -2.05 -0.93 -5.89
N LEU A 79 -2.07 -1.95 -6.75
CA LEU A 79 -1.81 -1.83 -8.17
C LEU A 79 -2.81 -0.87 -8.84
N THR A 80 -4.12 -1.08 -8.60
CA THR A 80 -5.19 -0.23 -9.15
C THR A 80 -5.06 1.22 -8.70
N GLY A 81 -4.76 1.45 -7.42
CA GLY A 81 -4.51 2.80 -6.90
C GLY A 81 -3.37 3.49 -7.64
N THR A 82 -2.28 2.77 -7.89
CA THR A 82 -1.12 3.32 -8.61
C THR A 82 -1.42 3.61 -10.09
N ALA A 83 -2.18 2.74 -10.77
CA ALA A 83 -2.67 3.03 -12.13
C ALA A 83 -3.64 4.21 -12.18
N SER A 84 -4.50 4.37 -11.17
CA SER A 84 -5.45 5.48 -11.13
C SER A 84 -4.79 6.83 -10.87
N ARG A 85 -3.61 6.83 -10.26
CA ARG A 85 -2.82 8.02 -9.95
C ARG A 85 -2.18 8.63 -11.20
N ASP A 86 -1.68 7.81 -12.12
CA ASP A 86 -1.06 8.28 -13.37
C ASP A 86 -1.45 7.39 -14.57
N PRO A 87 -2.21 7.93 -15.55
CA PRO A 87 -2.56 7.23 -16.78
C PRO A 87 -1.36 6.77 -17.62
N ARG A 88 -0.20 7.42 -17.52
CA ARG A 88 1.02 7.05 -18.27
C ARG A 88 1.66 5.76 -17.76
N ALA A 89 1.35 5.36 -16.53
CA ALA A 89 1.77 4.06 -15.97
C ALA A 89 0.88 2.88 -16.40
N ARG A 90 -0.22 3.13 -17.13
CA ARG A 90 -1.20 2.10 -17.50
C ARG A 90 -0.59 0.90 -18.22
N GLY A 91 0.39 1.09 -19.12
CA GLY A 91 0.99 -0.04 -19.84
C GLY A 91 1.70 -1.04 -18.93
N ILE A 92 2.49 -0.55 -17.96
CA ILE A 92 3.20 -1.41 -16.99
C ILE A 92 2.21 -2.05 -16.03
N VAL A 93 1.21 -1.29 -15.56
CA VAL A 93 0.21 -1.80 -14.64
C VAL A 93 -0.75 -2.77 -15.32
N GLN A 94 -1.06 -2.61 -16.61
CA GLN A 94 -1.87 -3.57 -17.39
C GLN A 94 -1.13 -4.88 -17.62
N THR A 95 0.14 -4.84 -18.03
CA THR A 95 0.97 -6.05 -18.14
C THR A 95 1.15 -6.71 -16.77
N GLY A 96 1.32 -5.90 -15.71
CA GLY A 96 1.35 -6.35 -14.33
C GLY A 96 0.04 -6.99 -13.86
N LEU A 97 -1.11 -6.41 -14.22
CA LEU A 97 -2.46 -6.92 -13.93
C LEU A 97 -2.74 -8.22 -14.67
N LEU A 98 -2.22 -8.40 -15.89
CA LEU A 98 -2.34 -9.66 -16.63
C LEU A 98 -1.51 -10.77 -15.97
N GLY A 99 -0.26 -10.49 -15.60
CA GLY A 99 0.59 -11.43 -14.87
C GLY A 99 0.03 -11.76 -13.48
N PHE A 100 -0.42 -10.73 -12.75
CA PHE A 100 -1.11 -10.88 -11.46
C PHE A 100 -2.41 -11.67 -11.59
N GLY A 101 -3.23 -11.37 -12.59
CA GLY A 101 -4.47 -12.08 -12.89
C GLY A 101 -4.23 -13.55 -13.20
N GLY A 102 -3.17 -13.87 -13.97
CA GLY A 102 -2.73 -15.25 -14.19
C GLY A 102 -2.36 -15.98 -12.89
N LEU A 103 -1.66 -15.31 -11.97
CA LEU A 103 -1.30 -15.88 -10.67
C LEU A 103 -2.49 -16.00 -9.70
N VAL A 104 -3.46 -15.09 -9.78
CA VAL A 104 -4.74 -15.19 -9.07
C VAL A 104 -5.52 -16.42 -9.56
N ILE A 105 -5.63 -16.58 -10.88
CA ILE A 105 -6.29 -17.76 -11.49
C ILE A 105 -5.58 -19.05 -11.08
N ALA A 106 -4.24 -19.08 -11.14
CA ALA A 106 -3.46 -20.23 -10.67
C ALA A 106 -3.72 -20.54 -9.19
N SER A 107 -3.77 -19.52 -8.33
CA SER A 107 -4.09 -19.69 -6.90
C SER A 107 -5.49 -20.29 -6.69
N VAL A 108 -6.48 -19.84 -7.47
CA VAL A 108 -7.86 -20.36 -7.40
C VAL A 108 -7.92 -21.81 -7.88
N ILE A 109 -7.24 -22.15 -8.98
CA ILE A 109 -7.18 -23.52 -9.50
C ILE A 109 -6.54 -24.46 -8.47
N VAL A 110 -5.43 -24.05 -7.84
CA VAL A 110 -4.75 -24.81 -6.79
C VAL A 110 -5.66 -25.02 -5.57
N LEU A 111 -6.42 -23.99 -5.16
CA LEU A 111 -7.37 -24.10 -4.04
C LEU A 111 -8.55 -25.04 -4.37
N LEU A 112 -9.01 -25.07 -5.63
CA LEU A 112 -10.16 -25.87 -6.06
C LEU A 112 -9.82 -27.32 -6.40
N SER A 113 -8.57 -27.61 -6.81
CA SER A 113 -8.18 -28.96 -7.28
C SER A 113 -8.18 -30.02 -6.18
N ARG A 114 -8.26 -29.64 -4.89
CA ARG A 114 -8.20 -30.53 -3.69
C ARG A 114 -7.00 -31.48 -3.63
N GLN A 115 -6.11 -31.47 -4.62
CA GLN A 115 -4.97 -32.37 -4.78
C GLN A 115 -3.67 -31.78 -4.21
N GLU A 116 -3.65 -30.49 -3.88
CA GLU A 116 -2.46 -29.83 -3.34
C GLU A 116 -2.63 -29.33 -1.91
N SER A 117 -1.52 -29.38 -1.17
CA SER A 117 -1.45 -28.93 0.23
C SER A 117 -1.80 -27.44 0.36
N THR A 118 -2.34 -27.04 1.52
CA THR A 118 -2.60 -25.64 1.90
C THR A 118 -1.39 -24.72 1.71
N ASP A 119 -0.19 -25.29 1.70
CA ASP A 119 1.06 -24.56 1.58
C ASP A 119 1.33 -24.10 0.14
N THR A 120 0.90 -24.87 -0.88
CA THR A 120 1.05 -24.43 -2.27
C THR A 120 0.17 -23.20 -2.56
N ALA A 121 -1.07 -23.20 -2.08
CA ALA A 121 -1.96 -22.04 -2.24
C ALA A 121 -1.42 -20.78 -1.55
N ARG A 122 -0.78 -20.92 -0.38
CA ARG A 122 -0.12 -19.81 0.32
C ARG A 122 1.10 -19.29 -0.44
N LEU A 123 1.89 -20.20 -1.00
CA LEU A 123 3.08 -19.89 -1.76
C LEU A 123 2.72 -19.11 -3.03
N VAL A 124 1.78 -19.61 -3.84
CA VAL A 124 1.35 -18.92 -5.07
C VAL A 124 0.76 -17.55 -4.73
N ALA A 125 -0.10 -17.46 -3.71
CA ALA A 125 -0.67 -16.18 -3.29
C ALA A 125 0.38 -15.19 -2.78
N GLY A 126 1.37 -15.66 -2.01
CA GLY A 126 2.47 -14.84 -1.49
C GLY A 126 3.34 -14.28 -2.60
N LEU A 127 3.71 -15.10 -3.58
CA LEU A 127 4.49 -14.68 -4.75
C LEU A 127 3.71 -13.70 -5.62
N ALA A 128 2.44 -13.99 -5.89
CA ALA A 128 1.57 -13.13 -6.67
C ALA A 128 1.42 -11.74 -6.04
N ALA A 129 1.10 -11.71 -4.74
CA ALA A 129 0.97 -10.47 -4.00
C ALA A 129 2.31 -9.71 -3.93
N GLY A 130 3.41 -10.41 -3.66
CA GLY A 130 4.71 -9.76 -3.58
C GLY A 130 5.16 -9.17 -4.91
N MET A 131 4.96 -9.88 -6.02
CA MET A 131 5.21 -9.35 -7.37
C MET A 131 4.32 -8.14 -7.68
N ALA A 132 3.04 -8.17 -7.29
CA ALA A 132 2.16 -7.03 -7.43
C ALA A 132 2.66 -5.80 -6.65
N PHE A 133 3.15 -5.96 -5.42
CA PHE A 133 3.73 -4.86 -4.65
C PHE A 133 5.03 -4.32 -5.25
N LEU A 134 5.92 -5.19 -5.76
CA LEU A 134 7.13 -4.77 -6.46
C LEU A 134 6.81 -3.97 -7.74
N LEU A 135 5.83 -4.43 -8.52
CA LEU A 135 5.34 -3.71 -9.69
C LEU A 135 4.69 -2.37 -9.32
N THR A 136 3.93 -2.34 -8.22
CA THR A 136 3.35 -1.11 -7.67
C THR A 136 4.45 -0.11 -7.29
N ALA A 137 5.50 -0.58 -6.62
CA ALA A 137 6.64 0.24 -6.22
C ALA A 137 7.37 0.81 -7.44
N GLU A 138 7.70 -0.03 -8.43
CA GLU A 138 8.43 0.42 -9.63
C GLU A 138 7.58 1.36 -10.49
N ALA A 139 6.28 1.07 -10.65
CA ALA A 139 5.36 1.98 -11.34
C ALA A 139 5.31 3.34 -10.63
N TYR A 140 5.18 3.34 -9.31
CA TYR A 140 5.17 4.57 -8.51
C TYR A 140 6.50 5.35 -8.65
N ARG A 141 7.65 4.68 -8.53
CA ARG A 141 8.97 5.31 -8.69
C ARG A 141 9.14 5.98 -10.05
N ARG A 142 8.76 5.28 -11.13
CA ARG A 142 8.85 5.81 -12.50
C ARG A 142 7.99 7.05 -12.71
N THR A 143 6.78 7.07 -12.14
CA THR A 143 5.89 8.24 -12.25
C THR A 143 6.41 9.47 -11.52
N GLU A 144 7.23 9.28 -10.49
CA GLU A 144 7.74 10.35 -9.62
C GLU A 144 9.23 10.64 -9.84
N GLN A 145 9.85 10.12 -10.91
CA GLN A 145 11.28 10.29 -11.23
C GLN A 145 11.77 11.75 -11.24
N VAL A 146 10.86 12.71 -11.43
CA VAL A 146 11.17 14.14 -11.47
C VAL A 146 11.27 14.77 -10.07
N LEU A 147 10.66 14.17 -9.04
CA LEU A 147 10.47 14.81 -7.74
C LEU A 147 11.44 14.38 -6.64
N ASP A 148 12.22 13.31 -6.85
CA ASP A 148 13.21 12.66 -5.93
C ASP A 148 13.22 13.17 -4.47
N ASP A 149 12.06 13.13 -3.82
CA ASP A 149 11.85 13.65 -2.48
C ASP A 149 11.76 12.50 -1.48
N VAL A 150 11.99 12.82 -0.20
CA VAL A 150 11.97 11.85 0.91
C VAL A 150 10.63 11.11 0.95
N ALA A 151 9.53 11.78 0.62
CA ALA A 151 8.20 11.19 0.59
C ALA A 151 8.05 10.11 -0.49
N THR A 152 8.55 10.37 -1.70
CA THR A 152 8.55 9.40 -2.81
C THR A 152 9.42 8.19 -2.47
N ARG A 153 10.60 8.40 -1.90
CA ARG A 153 11.51 7.31 -1.46
C ARG A 153 10.86 6.46 -0.37
N ALA A 154 10.19 7.07 0.60
CA ALA A 154 9.50 6.35 1.67
C ALA A 154 8.32 5.51 1.14
N ILE A 155 7.49 6.06 0.25
CA ILE A 155 6.38 5.30 -0.36
C ILE A 155 6.92 4.13 -1.19
N PHE A 156 7.95 4.36 -2.01
CA PHE A 156 8.62 3.32 -2.78
C PHE A 156 9.20 2.22 -1.87
N ALA A 157 9.98 2.61 -0.86
CA ALA A 157 10.62 1.67 0.07
C ALA A 157 9.58 0.85 0.86
N GLY A 158 8.48 1.47 1.29
CA GLY A 158 7.37 0.78 1.95
C GLY A 158 6.73 -0.27 1.04
N LEU A 159 6.36 0.08 -0.19
CA LEU A 159 5.78 -0.85 -1.15
C LEU A 159 6.76 -1.99 -1.50
N LEU A 160 8.03 -1.67 -1.72
CA LEU A 160 9.08 -2.64 -2.00
C LEU A 160 9.25 -3.61 -0.83
N ALA A 161 9.32 -3.10 0.41
CA ALA A 161 9.48 -3.90 1.61
C ALA A 161 8.26 -4.81 1.86
N ILE A 162 7.04 -4.35 1.60
CA ILE A 162 5.84 -5.21 1.64
C ILE A 162 6.00 -6.35 0.63
N GLY A 163 6.41 -6.04 -0.61
CA GLY A 163 6.59 -7.05 -1.66
C GLY A 163 7.65 -8.10 -1.31
N ILE A 164 8.82 -7.65 -0.84
CA ILE A 164 9.91 -8.52 -0.39
C ILE A 164 9.47 -9.38 0.80
N ASN A 165 8.74 -8.81 1.75
CA ASN A 165 8.21 -9.56 2.89
C ASN A 165 7.30 -10.70 2.41
N GLN A 166 6.35 -10.43 1.50
CA GLN A 166 5.45 -11.47 1.01
C GLN A 166 6.15 -12.58 0.21
N ILE A 167 7.16 -12.23 -0.61
CA ILE A 167 7.97 -13.23 -1.34
C ILE A 167 8.86 -14.03 -0.37
N GLY A 168 9.56 -13.35 0.54
CA GLY A 168 10.51 -13.97 1.45
C GLY A 168 9.86 -15.02 2.34
N TRP A 169 8.64 -14.76 2.82
CA TRP A 169 7.89 -15.68 3.67
C TRP A 169 7.00 -16.67 2.89
N ALA A 170 6.94 -16.60 1.56
CA ALA A 170 6.13 -17.50 0.75
C ALA A 170 6.59 -18.97 0.81
N TRP A 171 7.91 -19.17 1.02
CA TRP A 171 8.56 -20.49 0.99
C TRP A 171 8.85 -21.06 2.38
N VAL A 172 8.51 -20.31 3.43
CA VAL A 172 8.86 -20.65 4.81
C VAL A 172 7.66 -21.30 5.49
N GLN A 173 7.90 -22.39 6.21
CA GLN A 173 6.87 -23.05 7.01
C GLN A 173 6.28 -22.06 8.04
N ARG A 174 4.95 -21.94 8.07
CA ARG A 174 4.19 -20.99 8.89
C ARG A 174 4.10 -21.43 10.36
N THR A 175 5.22 -21.36 11.09
CA THR A 175 5.21 -21.48 12.55
C THR A 175 4.70 -20.21 13.21
N PRO A 176 4.25 -20.24 14.48
CA PRO A 176 3.80 -19.03 15.19
C PRO A 176 4.85 -17.91 15.25
N GLN A 177 6.15 -18.25 15.37
CA GLN A 177 7.21 -17.24 15.37
C GLN A 177 7.37 -16.60 13.98
N VAL A 178 7.31 -17.42 12.92
CA VAL A 178 7.40 -16.95 11.54
C VAL A 178 6.25 -16.01 11.20
N ILE A 179 5.03 -16.36 11.62
CA ILE A 179 3.84 -15.51 11.42
C ILE A 179 4.01 -14.18 12.16
N ALA A 180 4.38 -14.21 13.44
CA ALA A 180 4.58 -12.98 14.22
C ALA A 180 5.66 -12.08 13.59
N ALA A 181 6.79 -12.65 13.16
CA ALA A 181 7.85 -11.90 12.50
C ALA A 181 7.40 -11.31 11.15
N SER A 182 6.75 -12.11 10.32
CA SER A 182 6.27 -11.73 8.99
C SER A 182 5.24 -10.60 9.06
N GLU A 183 4.25 -10.70 9.95
CA GLU A 183 3.21 -9.69 10.12
C GLU A 183 3.77 -8.41 10.76
N PHE A 184 4.73 -8.53 11.70
CA PHE A 184 5.38 -7.36 12.28
C PHE A 184 6.23 -6.60 11.26
N LEU A 185 7.08 -7.28 10.49
CA LEU A 185 7.86 -6.66 9.42
C LEU A 185 6.95 -6.09 8.33
N GLY A 186 5.87 -6.79 7.98
CA GLY A 186 4.83 -6.28 7.07
C GLY A 186 4.17 -5.00 7.60
N GLY A 187 3.81 -4.99 8.89
CA GLY A 187 3.26 -3.81 9.57
C GLY A 187 4.22 -2.63 9.53
N LEU A 188 5.51 -2.83 9.83
CA LEU A 188 6.53 -1.79 9.73
C LEU A 188 6.68 -1.26 8.30
N ALA A 189 6.66 -2.13 7.29
CA ALA A 189 6.72 -1.71 5.89
C ALA A 189 5.49 -0.86 5.49
N VAL A 190 4.30 -1.25 5.97
CA VAL A 190 3.06 -0.46 5.81
C VAL A 190 3.15 0.88 6.54
N ALA A 191 3.79 0.95 7.70
CA ALA A 191 4.03 2.20 8.42
C ALA A 191 4.94 3.15 7.62
N VAL A 192 6.03 2.62 7.03
CA VAL A 192 6.95 3.41 6.17
C VAL A 192 6.19 3.96 4.96
N PHE A 193 5.34 3.16 4.33
CA PHE A 193 4.45 3.62 3.28
C PHE A 193 3.53 4.75 3.75
N GLY A 194 2.83 4.57 4.88
CA GLY A 194 1.93 5.57 5.46
C GLY A 194 2.63 6.88 5.84
N ALA A 195 3.83 6.78 6.42
CA ALA A 195 4.67 7.94 6.74
C ALA A 195 5.05 8.72 5.47
N GLY A 196 5.41 8.03 4.39
CA GLY A 196 5.68 8.68 3.11
C GLY A 196 4.46 9.43 2.54
N ILE A 197 3.25 8.87 2.67
CA ILE A 197 2.00 9.56 2.30
C ILE A 197 1.79 10.82 3.14
N GLN A 198 2.04 10.73 4.44
CA GLN A 198 1.92 11.88 5.35
C GLN A 198 2.91 12.99 4.98
N LEU A 199 4.20 12.66 4.81
CA LEU A 199 5.24 13.61 4.40
C LEU A 199 4.87 14.30 3.09
N ARG A 200 4.33 13.52 2.13
CA ARG A 200 3.87 14.07 0.86
C ARG A 200 2.74 15.09 1.04
N SER A 201 1.77 14.78 1.90
CA SER A 201 0.65 15.68 2.16
C SER A 201 1.10 17.00 2.79
N VAL A 202 2.03 16.94 3.75
CA VAL A 202 2.63 18.12 4.40
C VAL A 202 3.40 18.96 3.39
N GLY A 203 4.23 18.33 2.55
CA GLY A 203 4.97 19.02 1.50
C GLY A 203 4.06 19.73 0.49
N ARG A 204 2.90 19.14 0.16
CA ARG A 204 1.89 19.80 -0.69
C ARG A 204 1.24 20.99 0.00
N ALA A 205 0.85 20.85 1.27
CA ALA A 205 0.26 21.95 2.03
C ALA A 205 1.21 23.16 2.12
N GLN A 206 2.49 22.92 2.39
CA GLN A 206 3.51 23.98 2.42
C GLN A 206 3.65 24.68 1.06
N ARG A 207 3.71 23.93 -0.05
CA ARG A 207 3.78 24.52 -1.40
C ARG A 207 2.55 25.39 -1.71
N LEU A 208 1.36 24.96 -1.30
CA LEU A 208 0.14 25.74 -1.49
C LEU A 208 0.15 27.05 -0.69
N VAL A 209 0.65 27.03 0.55
CA VAL A 209 0.81 28.23 1.36
C VAL A 209 1.75 29.23 0.68
N VAL A 210 2.92 28.77 0.21
CA VAL A 210 3.88 29.63 -0.51
C VAL A 210 3.27 30.20 -1.79
N LEU A 211 2.57 29.39 -2.59
CA LEU A 211 1.90 29.87 -3.80
C LEU A 211 0.79 30.88 -3.50
N SER A 212 0.03 30.69 -2.42
CA SER A 212 -0.99 31.66 -1.99
C SER A 212 -0.38 33.00 -1.58
N GLN A 213 0.79 32.98 -0.92
CA GLN A 213 1.52 34.18 -0.55
C GLN A 213 2.08 34.91 -1.77
N ILE A 214 2.64 34.18 -2.74
CA ILE A 214 3.11 34.75 -4.02
C ILE A 214 1.94 35.36 -4.79
N SER A 215 0.80 34.66 -4.88
CA SER A 215 -0.41 35.18 -5.52
C SER A 215 -0.92 36.45 -4.83
N ALA A 216 -0.94 36.47 -3.49
CA ALA A 216 -1.30 37.66 -2.73
C ALA A 216 -0.32 38.82 -2.96
N ALA A 217 0.98 38.56 -3.02
CA ALA A 217 1.99 39.57 -3.33
C ALA A 217 1.82 40.14 -4.75
N LEU A 218 1.62 39.26 -5.75
CA LEU A 218 1.36 39.65 -7.14
C LEU A 218 0.05 40.44 -7.30
N SER A 219 -0.98 40.12 -6.53
CA SER A 219 -2.24 40.86 -6.54
C SER A 219 -2.11 42.27 -5.94
N ARG A 220 -1.19 42.47 -5.00
CA ARG A 220 -0.87 43.79 -4.44
C ARG A 220 -0.02 44.64 -5.38
N THR A 221 0.90 44.01 -6.11
CA THR A 221 1.71 44.72 -7.12
C THR A 221 0.96 44.96 -8.43
N GLY A 222 -0.17 44.28 -8.69
CA GLY A 222 -1.02 44.50 -9.87
C GLY A 222 -1.74 45.86 -9.94
N ARG A 223 -1.66 46.69 -8.89
CA ARG A 223 -2.09 48.10 -8.91
C ARG A 223 -0.93 49.04 -9.26
N VAL A 224 -0.16 48.72 -10.30
CA VAL A 224 0.85 49.64 -10.85
C VAL A 224 0.20 50.94 -11.35
N GLY A 225 -1.09 50.90 -11.72
CA GLY A 225 -1.86 52.10 -12.06
C GLY A 225 -1.97 53.11 -10.92
N ASP A 226 -2.17 52.66 -9.68
CA ASP A 226 -2.30 53.54 -8.51
C ASP A 226 -0.93 54.17 -8.11
N MET A 227 0.20 53.51 -8.43
CA MET A 227 1.54 54.03 -8.15
C MET A 227 2.04 55.07 -9.18
N LEU A 228 1.43 55.14 -10.37
CA LEU A 228 1.78 56.13 -11.40
C LEU A 228 0.95 57.42 -11.31
N GLU A 229 -0.20 57.37 -10.64
CA GLU A 229 -1.02 58.57 -10.35
C GLU A 229 -0.45 59.43 -9.21
N GLU A 230 0.42 58.87 -8.37
CA GLU A 230 1.09 59.61 -7.28
C GLU A 230 2.38 60.32 -7.74
N VAL A 231 2.80 60.11 -9.00
CA VAL A 231 4.05 60.63 -9.58
C VAL A 231 3.80 61.58 -10.77
N LEU A 232 2.55 61.75 -11.23
CA LEU A 232 2.16 62.72 -12.27
C LEU A 232 1.40 63.90 -11.65
#